data_AF-A0AAN6SJZ9-F1
#
_entry.id   AF-A0AAN6SJZ9-F1
#
_cell.length_a   1.000
_cell.length_b   1.000
_cell.length_c   1.000
_cell.angle_alpha   90.00
_cell.angle_beta   90.00
_cell.angle_gamma   90.00
#
_symmetry.space_group_name_H-M   'P 1'
#
loop_
_entity.id
_entity.type
_entity.pdbx_description
1 polymer ?
#
loop_
_entity_poly.entity_id
_entity_poly.type
_entity_poly.pdbx_seq_one_letter_code
_entity_poly.pdbx_strand_id
1 'polypeptide(L)'
;IQTLQRAINIAARAYLPVWRTTPNRTLYRDAGIPTAEVALEEARLRFAFRLHTIDTDHPLVCRLRLPVRERGRQAGTAFRAVTQL
;
A
#
# COMPACT_ATOMS: atom_id res chain seq x y z
N ILE A 1 9.23 2.16 -1.55
CA ILE A 1 9.00 3.25 -0.56
C ILE A 1 9.86 4.48 -0.88
N GLN A 2 11.19 4.35 -0.99
CA GLN A 2 12.10 5.50 -1.22
C GLN A 2 11.78 6.32 -2.48
N THR A 3 11.42 5.67 -3.60
CA THR A 3 11.03 6.36 -4.84
C THR A 3 9.76 7.19 -4.67
N LEU A 4 8.74 6.64 -3.99
CA LEU A 4 7.51 7.35 -3.64
C LEU A 4 7.81 8.54 -2.73
N GLN A 5 8.66 8.36 -1.72
CA GLN A 5 9.04 9.44 -0.82
C GLN A 5 9.75 10.58 -1.58
N ARG A 6 10.62 10.24 -2.53
CA ARG A 6 11.28 11.24 -3.39
C ARG A 6 10.27 12.02 -4.23
N ALA A 7 9.32 11.33 -4.85
CA ALA A 7 8.28 11.97 -5.66
C ALA A 7 7.41 12.93 -4.83
N ILE A 8 6.98 12.49 -3.63
CA ILE A 8 6.22 13.33 -2.69
C ILE A 8 7.03 14.57 -2.30
N ASN A 9 8.33 14.42 -1.99
CA ASN A 9 9.18 15.54 -1.60
C ASN A 9 9.36 16.55 -2.73
N ILE A 10 9.50 16.09 -3.97
CA ILE A 10 9.59 16.94 -5.16
C ILE A 10 8.27 17.70 -5.35
N ALA A 11 7.13 17.00 -5.30
CA ALA A 11 5.82 17.62 -5.45
C ALA A 11 5.53 18.66 -4.35
N ALA A 12 5.80 18.33 -3.09
CA ALA A 12 5.59 19.23 -1.96
C ALA A 12 6.45 20.50 -2.05
N ARG A 13 7.72 20.37 -2.48
CA ARG A 13 8.61 21.51 -2.69
C ARG A 13 8.28 22.33 -3.95
N ALA A 14 7.64 21.73 -4.95
CA ALA A 14 7.19 22.45 -6.14
C ALA A 14 5.97 23.33 -5.84
N TYR A 15 5.09 22.87 -4.94
CA TYR A 15 3.88 23.60 -4.55
C TYR A 15 4.15 24.69 -3.49
N LEU A 16 4.99 24.41 -2.49
CA LEU A 16 5.27 25.35 -1.40
C LEU A 16 6.49 26.24 -1.69
N PRO A 17 6.49 27.52 -1.29
CA PRO A 17 7.65 28.40 -1.39
C PRO A 17 8.70 28.05 -0.32
N VAL A 18 9.45 26.98 -0.53
CA VAL A 18 10.31 26.34 0.47
C VAL A 18 11.77 26.27 -0.01
N TRP A 19 12.72 26.67 0.84
CA TRP A 19 14.15 26.59 0.50
C TRP A 19 14.70 25.16 0.53
N ARG A 20 15.79 24.92 -0.21
CA ARG A 20 16.45 23.60 -0.32
C ARG A 20 16.79 23.00 1.06
N THR A 21 17.20 23.83 2.02
CA THR A 21 17.61 23.43 3.37
C THR A 21 16.45 23.16 4.33
N THR A 22 15.19 23.32 3.91
CA THR A 22 14.05 23.08 4.81
C THR A 22 14.01 21.60 5.20
N PRO A 23 13.95 21.28 6.49
CA PRO A 23 13.88 19.89 6.94
C PRO A 23 12.55 19.26 6.49
N ASN A 24 12.60 18.00 6.07
CA ASN A 24 11.44 17.30 5.52
C ASN A 24 10.26 17.22 6.50
N ARG A 25 10.52 17.22 7.82
CA ARG A 25 9.45 17.20 8.83
C ARG A 25 8.57 18.45 8.77
N THR A 26 9.18 19.62 8.54
CA THR A 26 8.44 20.88 8.36
C THR A 26 7.71 20.87 7.02
N LEU A 27 8.38 20.40 5.96
CA LEU A 27 7.77 20.25 4.63
C LEU A 27 6.45 19.46 4.66
N TYR A 28 6.41 18.32 5.35
CA TYR A 28 5.18 17.50 5.42
C TYR A 28 4.05 18.17 6.20
N ARG A 29 4.39 18.88 7.28
CA ARG A 29 3.41 19.61 8.08
C ARG A 29 2.79 20.74 7.28
N ASP A 30 3.62 21.53 6.61
CA ASP A 30 3.18 22.70 5.84
C ASP A 30 2.44 22.29 4.57
N ALA A 31 2.82 21.15 3.96
CA ALA A 31 2.11 20.61 2.79
C ALA A 31 0.78 19.96 3.17
N GLY A 32 0.58 19.59 4.44
CA GLY A 32 -0.57 18.80 4.88
C GLY A 32 -0.58 17.37 4.31
N ILE A 33 0.59 16.84 3.92
CA ILE A 33 0.72 15.53 3.26
C ILE A 33 1.52 14.58 4.17
N PRO A 34 1.07 13.34 4.39
CA PRO A 34 1.82 12.34 5.16
C PRO A 34 3.07 11.85 4.42
N THR A 35 3.95 11.14 5.14
CA THR A 35 5.07 10.42 4.50
C THR A 35 4.56 9.27 3.63
N ALA A 36 5.38 8.81 2.70
CA ALA A 36 5.03 7.68 1.81
C ALA A 36 4.67 6.42 2.59
N GLU A 37 5.35 6.16 3.71
CA GLU A 37 5.10 5.02 4.57
C GLU A 37 3.74 5.11 5.25
N VAL A 38 3.42 6.25 5.87
CA VAL A 38 2.12 6.47 6.53
C VAL A 38 0.97 6.42 5.52
N ALA A 39 1.14 7.06 4.36
CA ALA A 39 0.14 7.02 3.29
C ALA A 39 -0.11 5.59 2.79
N LEU A 40 0.96 4.78 2.67
CA LEU A 40 0.86 3.40 2.22
C LEU A 40 0.14 2.52 3.26
N GLU A 41 0.49 2.67 4.53
CA GLU A 41 -0.19 1.95 5.61
C GLU A 41 -1.66 2.35 5.73
N GLU A 42 -1.99 3.64 5.59
CA GLU A 42 -3.38 4.08 5.55
C GLU A 42 -4.14 3.47 4.37
N ALA A 43 -3.56 3.48 3.17
CA ALA A 43 -4.17 2.87 1.99
C ALA A 43 -4.36 1.36 2.18
N ARG A 44 -3.39 0.68 2.77
CA ARG A 44 -3.46 -0.75 3.11
C ARG A 44 -4.60 -1.03 4.10
N LEU A 45 -4.73 -0.25 5.17
CA LEU A 45 -5.78 -0.42 6.16
C LEU A 45 -7.16 -0.19 5.56
N ARG A 46 -7.34 0.86 4.77
CA ARG A 46 -8.60 1.14 4.06
C ARG A 46 -8.96 0.01 3.09
N PHE A 47 -7.97 -0.52 2.38
CA PHE A 47 -8.17 -1.65 1.47
C PHE A 47 -8.55 -2.92 2.21
N ALA A 48 -7.84 -3.26 3.29
CA ALA A 48 -8.16 -4.41 4.13
C ALA A 48 -9.57 -4.30 4.71
N PHE A 49 -9.93 -3.14 5.25
CA PHE A 49 -11.28 -2.88 5.76
C PHE A 49 -12.35 -3.08 4.67
N ARG A 50 -12.12 -2.53 3.48
CA ARG A 50 -13.02 -2.74 2.34
C ARG A 50 -13.20 -4.23 2.04
N LEU A 51 -12.11 -4.99 2.00
CA LEU A 51 -12.17 -6.44 1.78
C LEU A 51 -12.92 -7.18 2.89
N HIS A 52 -12.80 -6.73 4.15
CA HIS A 52 -13.53 -7.32 5.27
C HIS A 52 -15.02 -6.99 5.28
N THR A 53 -15.42 -5.82 4.78
CA THR A 53 -16.83 -5.42 4.69
C THR A 53 -17.57 -6.03 3.49
N ILE A 54 -16.86 -6.63 2.55
CA ILE A 54 -17.46 -7.24 1.36
C ILE A 54 -18.29 -8.46 1.78
N ASP A 55 -19.46 -8.60 1.17
CA ASP A 55 -20.36 -9.73 1.36
C ASP A 55 -19.68 -11.08 1.03
N THR A 56 -20.05 -12.13 1.76
CA THR A 56 -19.43 -13.45 1.62
C THR A 56 -19.62 -14.08 0.25
N ASP A 57 -20.73 -13.79 -0.43
CA ASP A 57 -21.04 -14.34 -1.76
C ASP A 57 -20.45 -13.49 -2.89
N HIS A 58 -19.76 -12.39 -2.55
CA HIS A 58 -19.15 -11.52 -3.54
C HIS A 58 -17.94 -12.21 -4.22
N PRO A 59 -17.79 -12.10 -5.56
CA PRO A 59 -16.74 -12.80 -6.31
C PRO A 59 -15.31 -12.45 -5.89
N LEU A 60 -15.08 -11.28 -5.28
CA LEU A 60 -13.76 -10.93 -4.72
C LEU A 60 -13.37 -11.81 -3.52
N VAL A 61 -14.32 -12.28 -2.72
CA VAL A 61 -14.03 -13.18 -1.59
C VAL A 61 -13.45 -14.50 -2.09
N CYS A 62 -13.99 -15.03 -3.19
CA CYS A 62 -13.44 -16.22 -3.85
C CYS A 62 -11.99 -16.00 -4.32
N ARG A 63 -11.61 -14.78 -4.72
CA ARG A 63 -10.23 -14.45 -5.11
C ARG A 63 -9.28 -14.25 -3.94
N LEU A 64 -9.81 -13.89 -2.77
CA LEU A 64 -9.01 -13.80 -1.53
C LEU A 64 -8.64 -15.17 -0.96
N ARG A 65 -9.44 -16.21 -1.27
CA ARG A 65 -9.10 -17.59 -0.91
C ARG A 65 -7.84 -18.01 -1.66
N LEU A 66 -6.76 -18.24 -0.91
CA LEU A 66 -5.55 -18.84 -1.47
C LEU A 66 -5.91 -20.24 -2.00
N PRO A 67 -5.66 -20.55 -3.28
CA PRO A 67 -5.91 -21.89 -3.78
C PRO A 67 -5.03 -22.87 -2.99
N VAL A 68 -5.58 -24.01 -2.58
CA VAL A 68 -4.80 -25.06 -1.92
C VAL A 68 -4.22 -25.95 -3.02
N ARG A 69 -2.96 -26.37 -2.86
CA ARG A 69 -2.38 -27.32 -3.80
C ARG A 69 -3.03 -28.68 -3.56
N GLU A 70 -3.87 -29.13 -4.48
CA GLU A 70 -4.64 -30.37 -4.30
C GLU A 70 -3.80 -31.65 -4.42
N ARG A 71 -2.64 -31.60 -5.12
CA ARG A 71 -1.80 -32.79 -5.37
C ARG A 71 -0.30 -32.48 -5.37
N GLY A 72 0.50 -33.51 -5.06
CA GLY A 72 1.96 -33.49 -5.08
C GLY A 72 2.59 -33.44 -3.69
N ARG A 73 3.91 -33.26 -3.62
CA ARG A 73 4.70 -33.26 -2.36
C ARG A 73 4.28 -32.17 -1.36
N GLN A 74 3.62 -31.13 -1.84
CA GLN A 74 3.09 -30.00 -1.07
C GLN A 74 1.55 -30.00 -1.06
N ALA A 75 0.90 -31.15 -1.24
CA ALA A 75 -0.55 -31.24 -1.18
C ALA A 75 -1.07 -30.77 0.19
N GLY A 76 -2.15 -29.98 0.19
CA GLY A 76 -2.71 -29.38 1.40
C GLY A 76 -2.04 -28.08 1.85
N THR A 77 -0.94 -27.65 1.21
CA THR A 77 -0.37 -26.33 1.50
C THR A 77 -1.04 -25.26 0.62
N ALA A 78 -1.21 -24.05 1.19
CA ALA A 78 -1.72 -22.91 0.44
C ALA A 78 -0.74 -22.55 -0.70
N PHE A 79 -1.24 -22.53 -1.93
CA PHE A 79 -0.50 -22.05 -3.09
C PHE A 79 -0.43 -20.53 -3.03
N ARG A 80 0.74 -20.01 -2.65
CA ARG A 80 1.02 -18.59 -2.75
C ARG A 80 1.27 -18.28 -4.23
N ALA A 81 0.26 -17.74 -4.91
CA ALA A 81 0.44 -17.21 -6.26
C ALA A 81 1.54 -16.16 -6.20
N VAL A 82 2.72 -16.48 -6.76
CA VAL A 82 3.82 -15.51 -6.87
C VAL A 82 3.32 -14.46 -7.85
N THR A 83 2.89 -13.33 -7.32
CA THR A 83 2.58 -12.17 -8.14
C THR A 83 3.92 -11.67 -8.68
N GLN A 84 4.25 -12.05 -9.92
CA GLN A 84 5.37 -11.46 -10.63
C GLN A 84 4.96 -10.02 -10.97
N LEU A 85 5.53 -9.06 -10.24
CA LEU A 85 5.46 -7.62 -10.50
C LEU A 85 6.79 -7.18 -11.10
#